data_AF-A0A6N4X8S7-F1
#
_entry.id   AF-A0A6N4X8S7-F1
#
_cell.length_a   1.000
_cell.length_b   1.000
_cell.length_c   1.000
_cell.angle_alpha   90.00
_cell.angle_beta   90.00
_cell.angle_gamma   90.00
#
_symmetry.space_group_name_H-M   'P 1'
#
loop_
_entity.id
_entity.type
_entity.pdbx_description
1 polymer ?
#
loop_
_entity_poly.entity_id
_entity_poly.type
_entity_poly.pdbx_seq_one_letter_code
_entity_poly.pdbx_strand_id
1 'polypeptide(L)'
;MKSIDLKTPLWQLTVEDFLELQTYHLLSEKKYEYGLKGLAKLFGCSIAQAQRIKSSGKINDAIIQNGNIILIDREKALQLFGKK
;
A
#
# COMPACT_ATOMS: atom_id res chain seq x y z
N MET A 1 -15.18 4.34 -17.01
CA MET A 1 -15.90 4.60 -15.75
C MET A 1 -17.30 5.03 -16.11
N LYS A 2 -18.30 4.15 -15.96
CA LYS A 2 -19.69 4.62 -16.01
C LYS A 2 -19.87 5.58 -14.82
N SER A 3 -20.49 6.72 -15.05
CA SER A 3 -20.85 7.65 -13.97
C SER A 3 -21.96 7.00 -13.14
N ILE A 4 -21.60 6.25 -12.10
CA ILE A 4 -22.56 5.65 -11.16
C ILE A 4 -22.97 6.73 -10.17
N ASP A 5 -24.26 7.01 -10.06
CA ASP A 5 -24.79 7.88 -9.01
C ASP A 5 -24.73 7.16 -7.66
N LEU A 6 -24.13 7.78 -6.65
CA LEU A 6 -24.02 7.26 -5.28
C LEU A 6 -25.40 7.04 -4.61
N LYS A 7 -26.46 7.63 -5.15
CA LYS A 7 -27.84 7.40 -4.68
C LYS A 7 -28.51 6.18 -5.31
N THR A 8 -27.86 5.52 -6.27
CA THR A 8 -28.38 4.32 -6.91
C THR A 8 -28.48 3.19 -5.88
N PRO A 9 -29.65 2.58 -5.66
CA PRO A 9 -29.78 1.46 -4.74
C PRO A 9 -29.07 0.21 -5.27
N LEU A 10 -28.50 -0.59 -4.36
CA LEU A 10 -27.61 -1.70 -4.70
C LEU A 10 -28.23 -2.74 -5.65
N TRP A 11 -29.55 -2.97 -5.57
CA TRP A 11 -30.27 -3.95 -6.41
C TRP A 11 -30.39 -3.54 -7.87
N GLN A 12 -30.15 -2.27 -8.21
CA GLN A 12 -30.13 -1.77 -9.59
C GLN A 12 -28.76 -1.94 -10.26
N LEU A 13 -27.74 -2.35 -9.50
CA LEU A 13 -26.41 -2.59 -10.03
C LEU A 13 -26.34 -3.97 -10.69
N THR A 14 -25.62 -4.04 -11.81
CA THR A 14 -25.29 -5.32 -12.41
C THR A 14 -24.13 -5.99 -11.65
N VAL A 15 -23.93 -7.29 -11.87
CA VAL A 15 -22.79 -8.03 -11.30
C VAL A 15 -21.45 -7.43 -11.76
N GLU A 16 -21.40 -6.92 -13.00
CA GLU A 16 -20.23 -6.23 -13.55
C GLU A 16 -19.93 -4.95 -12.76
N ASP A 17 -20.94 -4.09 -12.55
CA ASP A 17 -20.79 -2.86 -11.77
C ASP A 17 -20.33 -3.15 -10.33
N PHE A 18 -20.86 -4.22 -9.71
CA PHE A 18 -20.47 -4.63 -8.37
C PHE A 18 -19.00 -5.09 -8.29
N LEU A 19 -18.55 -5.88 -9.27
CA LEU A 19 -17.16 -6.32 -9.35
C LEU A 19 -16.21 -5.13 -9.54
N GLU A 20 -16.56 -4.17 -10.38
CA GLU A 20 -15.77 -2.94 -10.56
C GLU A 20 -15.64 -2.15 -9.25
N LEU A 21 -16.75 -1.96 -8.52
CA LEU A 21 -16.75 -1.24 -7.23
C LEU A 21 -15.91 -1.96 -6.17
N GLN A 22 -16.02 -3.29 -6.08
CA GLN A 22 -15.23 -4.08 -5.15
C GLN A 22 -13.72 -4.00 -5.46
N THR A 23 -13.37 -4.06 -6.75
CA THR A 23 -11.98 -3.95 -7.21
C THR A 23 -11.41 -2.58 -6.86
N TYR A 24 -12.20 -1.52 -7.05
CA TYR A 24 -11.81 -0.16 -6.67
C TYR A 24 -11.57 -0.02 -5.17
N HIS A 25 -12.44 -0.58 -4.33
CA HIS A 25 -12.24 -0.58 -2.88
C HIS A 25 -10.93 -1.29 -2.49
N LEU A 26 -10.66 -2.45 -3.09
CA LEU A 26 -9.44 -3.22 -2.82
C LEU A 26 -8.15 -2.50 -3.29
N LEU A 27 -8.23 -1.75 -4.39
CA LEU A 27 -7.14 -0.90 -4.88
C LEU A 27 -6.95 0.36 -4.02
N SER A 28 -8.02 0.87 -3.41
CA SER A 28 -7.98 2.08 -2.57
C SER A 28 -7.45 1.81 -1.16
N GLU A 29 -7.48 0.57 -0.68
CA GLU A 29 -6.83 0.22 0.59
C GLU A 29 -5.31 0.26 0.43
N LYS A 30 -4.73 1.45 0.65
CA LYS A 30 -3.28 1.60 0.79
C LYS A 30 -2.81 0.70 1.94
N LYS A 31 -2.17 -0.41 1.58
CA LYS A 31 -1.63 -1.37 2.56
C LYS A 31 -0.38 -0.76 3.18
N TYR A 32 -0.55 -0.07 4.29
CA TYR A 32 0.57 0.39 5.09
C TYR A 32 1.14 -0.76 5.92
N GLU A 33 2.46 -0.85 5.96
CA GLU A 33 3.21 -1.72 6.87
C GLU A 33 3.82 -0.88 8.00
N TYR A 34 3.97 -1.48 9.18
CA TYR A 34 4.32 -0.75 10.40
C TYR A 34 5.65 -1.22 10.97
N GLY A 35 6.53 -0.25 11.28
CA GLY A 35 7.81 -0.51 11.92
C GLY A 35 8.81 -1.26 11.04
N LEU A 36 9.98 -1.53 11.64
CA LEU A 36 11.03 -2.32 10.98
C LEU A 36 10.62 -3.78 10.75
N LYS A 37 9.73 -4.32 11.59
CA LYS A 37 9.16 -5.67 11.39
C LYS A 37 8.27 -5.72 10.16
N GLY A 38 7.41 -4.72 9.95
CA GLY A 38 6.62 -4.59 8.72
C GLY A 38 7.51 -4.45 7.48
N LEU A 39 8.58 -3.64 7.58
CA LEU A 39 9.56 -3.51 6.50
C LEU A 39 10.26 -4.83 6.16
N ALA A 40 10.68 -5.58 7.19
CA ALA A 40 11.32 -6.88 7.02
C ALA A 40 10.36 -7.91 6.39
N LYS A 41 9.10 -7.91 6.82
CA LYS A 41 8.03 -8.75 6.26
C LYS A 41 7.76 -8.40 4.79
N LEU A 42 7.73 -7.11 4.47
CA LEU A 42 7.49 -6.62 3.11
C LEU A 42 8.54 -7.13 2.11
N PHE A 43 9.82 -7.08 2.50
CA PHE A 43 10.93 -7.50 1.63
C PHE A 43 11.36 -8.97 1.83
N GLY A 44 10.72 -9.70 2.75
CA GLY A 44 11.10 -11.08 3.08
C GLY A 44 12.53 -11.21 3.61
N CYS A 45 13.04 -10.20 4.31
CA CYS A 45 14.42 -10.14 4.78
C CYS A 45 14.53 -10.13 6.32
N SER A 46 15.76 -10.24 6.84
CA SER A 46 15.99 -10.08 8.29
C SER A 46 15.77 -8.63 8.74
N ILE A 47 15.53 -8.44 10.04
CA ILE A 47 15.36 -7.09 10.63
C ILE A 47 16.62 -6.24 10.42
N ALA A 48 17.81 -6.84 10.54
CA ALA A 48 19.07 -6.15 10.31
C ALA A 48 19.20 -5.67 8.84
N GLN A 49 18.76 -6.48 7.88
CA GLN A 49 18.77 -6.08 6.48
C GLN A 49 17.73 -4.99 6.20
N ALA A 50 16.54 -5.07 6.80
CA ALA A 50 15.52 -4.03 6.71
C ALA A 50 16.04 -2.68 7.27
N GLN A 51 16.78 -2.72 8.38
CA GLN A 51 17.46 -1.55 8.93
C GLN A 51 18.45 -0.95 7.92
N ARG A 52 19.26 -1.78 7.26
CA ARG A 52 20.22 -1.32 6.22
C ARG A 52 19.51 -0.70 5.03
N ILE A 53 18.40 -1.29 4.57
CA ILE A 53 17.58 -0.76 3.48
C ILE A 53 17.01 0.60 3.88
N LYS A 54 16.44 0.72 5.08
CA LYS A 54 15.96 2.00 5.62
C LYS A 54 17.10 3.04 5.67
N SER A 55 18.24 2.70 6.26
CA SER A 55 19.38 3.60 6.40
C SER A 55 20.04 3.96 5.06
N SER A 56 19.87 3.13 4.02
CA SER A 56 20.38 3.41 2.68
C SER A 56 19.66 4.55 1.96
N GLY A 57 18.49 4.98 2.46
CA GLY A 57 17.72 6.07 1.91
C GLY A 57 16.94 5.76 0.62
N LYS A 58 17.12 4.58 0.02
CA LYS A 58 16.50 4.18 -1.26
C LYS A 58 14.97 4.20 -1.27
N ILE A 59 14.35 4.05 -0.10
CA ILE A 59 12.90 3.95 0.06
C ILE A 59 12.33 5.08 0.92
N ASN A 60 13.08 6.17 1.15
CA ASN A 60 12.67 7.27 2.02
C ASN A 60 11.31 7.86 1.62
N ASP A 61 11.03 7.98 0.32
CA ASP A 61 9.75 8.51 -0.18
C ASP A 61 8.54 7.61 0.13
N ALA A 62 8.78 6.33 0.47
CA ALA A 62 7.76 5.39 0.92
C ALA A 62 7.64 5.31 2.46
N ILE A 63 8.51 5.99 3.21
CA ILE A 63 8.55 5.95 4.67
C ILE A 63 8.06 7.28 5.24
N ILE A 64 7.04 7.20 6.10
CA ILE A 64 6.59 8.30 6.93
C ILE A 64 6.99 7.98 8.36
N GLN A 65 7.90 8.77 8.94
CA GLN A 65 8.40 8.56 10.29
C GLN A 65 8.08 9.76 11.18
N ASN A 66 7.48 9.48 12.34
CA ASN A 66 7.33 10.45 13.43
C ASN A 66 7.90 9.85 14.72
N GLY A 67 9.07 10.32 15.13
CA GLY A 67 9.82 9.71 16.24
C GLY A 67 10.14 8.23 15.98
N ASN A 68 9.67 7.34 16.85
CA ASN A 68 9.85 5.88 16.73
C ASN A 68 8.74 5.18 15.93
N ILE A 69 7.73 5.92 15.49
CA ILE A 69 6.63 5.38 14.67
C ILE A 69 7.08 5.45 13.21
N ILE A 70 7.06 4.30 12.54
CA ILE A 70 7.43 4.16 11.14
C ILE A 70 6.23 3.58 10.40
N LEU A 71 5.72 4.33 9.45
CA LEU A 71 4.67 3.93 8.52
C LEU A 71 5.31 3.75 7.13
N ILE A 72 5.04 2.62 6.48
CA ILE A 72 5.63 2.29 5.19
C ILE A 72 4.51 2.04 4.19
N ASP A 73 4.51 2.81 3.10
CA ASP A 73 3.63 2.55 1.96
C ASP A 73 4.18 1.34 1.17
N ARG A 74 3.45 0.22 1.21
CA ARG A 74 3.87 -1.06 0.60
C ARG A 74 4.17 -0.94 -0.89
N GLU A 75 3.27 -0.31 -1.63
CA GLU A 75 3.38 -0.26 -3.09
C GLU A 75 4.53 0.64 -3.50
N LYS A 76 4.63 1.82 -2.89
CA LYS A 76 5.75 2.74 -3.16
C LYS A 76 7.09 2.13 -2.78
N ALA A 77 7.19 1.44 -1.64
CA ALA A 77 8.44 0.82 -1.20
C ALA A 77 8.92 -0.25 -2.20
N LEU A 78 8.01 -1.07 -2.75
CA LEU A 78 8.34 -2.06 -3.78
C LEU A 78 8.75 -1.39 -5.10
N GLN A 79 8.03 -0.35 -5.53
CA GLN A 79 8.36 0.40 -6.75
C GLN A 79 9.74 1.06 -6.67
N LEU A 80 10.06 1.69 -5.55
CA LEU A 80 11.35 2.36 -5.34
C LEU A 80 12.50 1.37 -5.24
N PHE A 81 12.27 0.20 -4.64
CA PHE A 81 13.31 -0.83 -4.54
C PHE A 81 13.68 -1.42 -5.90
N GLY A 82 12.74 -1.49 -6.85
CA GLY A 82 12.96 -2.01 -8.20
C GLY A 82 13.56 -1.01 -9.20
N LYS A 83 13.57 0.30 -8.88
CA LYS A 83 14.23 1.31 -9.71
C LYS A 83 15.75 1.24 -9.47
N LYS A 84 16.48 0.78 -10.49
CA LYS A 84 17.95 0.86 -10.55
C LYS A 84 18.41 2.24 -10.97
#